data_AF-A0A382MMM6-F1
#
_entry.id   AF-A0A382MMM6-F1
#
_cell.length_a   1.000
_cell.length_b   1.000
_cell.length_c   1.000
_cell.angle_alpha   90.00
_cell.angle_beta   90.00
_cell.angle_gamma   90.00
#
_symmetry.space_group_name_H-M   'P 1'
#
loop_
_entity.id
_entity.type
_entity.pdbx_description
1 polymer ?
#
loop_
_entity_poly.entity_id
_entity_poly.type
_entity_poly.pdbx_seq_one_letter_code
_entity_poly.pdbx_strand_id
1 'polypeptide(L)'
;MHNINKICKDNQSLPLKTEGNLRIVFLGIGSAFTRRNRQSNFLIIQGDHHILVDCGTLGPLALDDIGLNVTKVQCYLPTHSHADHIGGLEEAALANRYTSNSSDKPKMI
;
A
#
# COMPACT_ATOMS: atom_id res chain seq x y z
N MET A 1 21.09 -14.34 13.97
CA MET A 1 20.24 -14.78 12.85
C MET A 1 19.03 -13.86 12.81
N HIS A 2 18.71 -13.27 11.65
CA HIS A 2 17.51 -12.43 11.52
C HIS A 2 16.28 -13.33 11.41
N ASN A 3 15.31 -13.15 12.32
CA ASN A 3 14.03 -13.86 12.23
C ASN A 3 13.24 -13.29 11.04
N ILE A 4 13.01 -14.12 10.03
CA ILE A 4 12.14 -13.76 8.91
C ILE A 4 10.70 -13.99 9.36
N ASN A 5 9.98 -12.90 9.62
CA ASN A 5 8.54 -12.96 9.91
C ASN A 5 7.79 -13.20 8.60
N LYS A 6 7.17 -14.37 8.46
CA LYS A 6 6.25 -14.62 7.34
C LYS A 6 5.01 -13.74 7.53
N ILE A 7 4.79 -12.86 6.57
CA ILE A 7 3.62 -12.00 6.48
C ILE A 7 2.54 -12.73 5.69
N CYS A 8 1.27 -12.45 5.97
CA CYS A 8 0.12 -12.98 5.23
C CYS A 8 -0.02 -14.51 5.27
N LYS A 9 0.23 -15.11 6.44
CA LYS A 9 -0.14 -16.50 6.71
C LYS A 9 -1.61 -16.59 7.11
N ASP A 10 -2.23 -17.73 6.79
CA ASP A 10 -3.56 -18.10 7.28
C ASP A 10 -4.64 -17.04 6.97
N ASN A 11 -4.57 -16.43 5.79
CA ASN A 11 -5.44 -15.33 5.33
C ASN A 11 -5.44 -14.06 6.21
N GLN A 12 -4.42 -13.87 7.05
CA GLN A 12 -4.26 -12.62 7.78
C GLN A 12 -3.69 -11.53 6.88
N SER A 13 -4.21 -10.32 6.98
CA SER A 13 -3.66 -9.17 6.26
C SER A 13 -2.36 -8.68 6.91
N LEU A 14 -1.50 -8.00 6.13
CA LEU A 14 -0.33 -7.31 6.70
C LEU A 14 -0.79 -6.27 7.75
N PRO A 15 -0.32 -6.36 9.00
CA PRO A 15 -0.61 -5.33 10.00
C PRO A 15 0.02 -3.99 9.59
N LEU A 16 -0.79 -2.94 9.53
CA LEU A 16 -0.37 -1.56 9.30
C LEU A 16 0.12 -0.86 10.59
N LYS A 17 0.52 -1.66 11.58
CA LYS A 17 1.04 -1.23 12.87
C LYS A 17 2.24 -2.08 13.28
N THR A 18 3.09 -1.52 14.12
CA THR A 18 4.28 -2.16 14.68
C THR A 18 4.46 -1.76 16.15
N GLU A 19 5.28 -2.49 16.91
CA GLU A 19 5.63 -2.18 18.30
C GLU A 19 6.69 -1.05 18.38
N GLY A 20 6.54 -0.01 17.55
CA GLY A 20 7.44 1.15 17.47
C GLY A 20 8.66 0.99 16.54
N ASN A 21 8.98 -0.24 16.12
CA ASN A 21 10.05 -0.49 15.15
C ASN A 21 9.66 -0.02 13.74
N LEU A 22 10.62 0.47 12.96
CA LEU A 22 10.40 0.76 11.54
C LEU A 22 10.28 -0.55 10.75
N ARG A 23 9.27 -0.64 9.89
CA ARG A 23 9.12 -1.71 8.90
C ARG A 23 8.89 -1.11 7.52
N ILE A 24 9.66 -1.57 6.54
CA ILE A 24 9.46 -1.22 5.12
C ILE A 24 9.08 -2.49 4.38
N VAL A 25 8.00 -2.45 3.61
CA VAL A 25 7.49 -3.58 2.83
C VAL A 25 7.36 -3.17 1.37
N PHE A 26 8.17 -3.77 0.50
CA PHE A 26 8.07 -3.57 -0.95
C PHE A 26 6.92 -4.42 -1.49
N LEU A 27 5.87 -3.76 -1.97
CA LEU A 27 4.71 -4.41 -2.59
C LEU A 27 4.95 -4.68 -4.08
N GLY A 28 5.82 -3.87 -4.68
CA GLY A 28 6.38 -4.13 -5.99
C GLY A 28 7.66 -3.36 -6.24
N ILE A 29 8.39 -3.81 -7.25
CA ILE A 29 9.73 -3.31 -7.60
C ILE A 29 9.95 -3.17 -9.12
N GLY A 30 8.91 -3.39 -9.93
CA GLY A 30 8.97 -3.19 -11.37
C GLY A 30 8.72 -1.73 -11.77
N SER A 31 9.03 -1.36 -13.00
CA SER A 31 8.75 -0.02 -13.54
C SER A 31 7.74 -0.07 -14.69
N ALA A 32 7.12 1.08 -14.99
CA ALA A 32 6.27 1.34 -16.14
C ALA A 32 5.28 0.19 -16.41
N PHE A 33 5.51 -0.56 -17.50
CA PHE A 33 4.64 -1.61 -18.01
C PHE A 33 4.95 -3.01 -17.46
N THR A 34 5.56 -3.09 -16.27
CA THR A 34 5.93 -4.37 -15.67
C THR A 34 4.76 -5.35 -15.61
N ARG A 35 5.05 -6.61 -15.95
CA ARG A 35 4.09 -7.73 -15.95
C ARG A 35 4.27 -8.64 -14.74
N ARG A 36 5.38 -8.51 -14.03
CA ARG A 36 5.76 -9.34 -12.87
C ARG A 36 6.14 -8.44 -11.71
N ASN A 37 5.96 -8.93 -10.49
CA ASN A 37 6.40 -8.26 -9.27
C ASN A 37 5.81 -6.85 -9.02
N ARG A 38 4.68 -6.51 -9.67
CA ARG A 38 3.97 -5.22 -9.57
C ARG A 38 4.86 -3.99 -9.87
N GLN A 39 4.25 -2.80 -9.96
CA GLN A 39 4.99 -1.54 -10.10
C GLN A 39 5.63 -1.15 -8.76
N SER A 40 6.59 -0.23 -8.76
CA SER A 40 7.27 0.23 -7.56
C SER A 40 6.28 0.89 -6.59
N ASN A 41 5.99 0.19 -5.49
CA ASN A 41 5.10 0.64 -4.42
C ASN A 41 5.61 0.06 -3.11
N PHE A 42 5.70 0.85 -2.05
CA PHE A 42 6.16 0.32 -0.76
C PHE A 42 5.51 0.99 0.43
N LEU A 43 5.26 0.20 1.47
CA LEU A 43 4.74 0.66 2.75
C LEU A 43 5.88 0.96 3.71
N ILE A 44 5.81 2.13 4.34
CA ILE A 44 6.58 2.47 5.53
C ILE A 44 5.62 2.42 6.71
N ILE A 45 5.96 1.66 7.76
CA ILE A 45 5.11 1.45 8.94
C ILE A 45 5.93 1.65 10.20
N GLN A 46 5.45 2.48 11.13
CA GLN A 46 6.08 2.70 12.44
C GLN A 46 5.04 3.08 13.50
N GLY A 47 4.97 2.30 14.59
CA GLY A 47 3.95 2.47 15.62
C GLY A 47 2.55 2.32 15.02
N ASP A 48 1.71 3.35 15.21
CA ASP A 48 0.36 3.46 14.65
C ASP A 48 0.30 4.18 13.29
N HIS A 49 1.44 4.57 12.72
CA HIS A 49 1.51 5.31 11.46
C HIS A 49 1.97 4.42 10.31
N HIS A 50 1.39 4.67 9.14
CA HIS A 50 1.84 4.09 7.87
C HIS A 50 1.72 5.07 6.73
N ILE A 51 2.60 4.92 5.75
CA ILE A 51 2.60 5.66 4.50
C ILE A 51 2.79 4.67 3.37
N LEU A 52 1.91 4.70 2.37
CA LEU A 52 2.14 4.03 1.10
C LEU A 52 2.82 5.02 0.15
N VAL A 53 4.08 4.75 -0.17
CA VAL A 53 4.84 5.52 -1.16
C VAL A 53 4.52 4.95 -2.53
N ASP A 54 3.97 5.82 -3.38
CA ASP A 54 3.37 5.50 -4.67
C ASP A 54 2.21 4.49 -4.61
N CYS A 55 1.27 4.64 -5.53
CA CYS A 55 0.21 3.69 -5.81
C CYS A 55 0.01 3.67 -7.33
N GLY A 56 0.87 2.93 -8.03
CA GLY A 56 0.80 2.73 -9.47
C GLY A 56 -0.51 2.06 -9.92
N THR A 57 -0.75 1.97 -11.22
CA THR A 57 -1.91 1.27 -11.81
C THR A 57 -2.14 -0.13 -11.23
N LEU A 58 -1.07 -0.88 -10.94
CA LEU A 58 -1.15 -2.21 -10.33
C LEU A 58 -1.04 -2.19 -8.79
N GLY A 59 -0.98 -1.01 -8.18
CA GLY A 59 -0.87 -0.79 -6.74
C GLY A 59 -2.03 -1.36 -5.93
N PRO A 60 -3.31 -1.19 -6.33
CA PRO A 60 -4.45 -1.82 -5.66
C PRO A 60 -4.34 -3.34 -5.60
N LEU A 61 -3.89 -3.97 -6.69
CA LEU A 61 -3.63 -5.42 -6.73
C LEU A 61 -2.43 -5.82 -5.88
N ALA A 62 -1.40 -4.96 -5.79
CA ALA A 62 -0.25 -5.20 -4.91
C ALA A 62 -0.62 -5.16 -3.42
N LEU A 63 -1.64 -4.36 -3.04
CA LEU A 63 -2.23 -4.39 -1.71
C LEU A 63 -3.05 -5.67 -1.48
N ASP A 64 -3.82 -6.11 -2.48
CA ASP A 64 -4.61 -7.34 -2.41
C ASP A 64 -3.72 -8.57 -2.18
N ASP A 65 -2.55 -8.63 -2.82
CA ASP A 65 -1.55 -9.68 -2.64
C ASP A 65 -1.11 -9.87 -1.17
N ILE A 66 -1.27 -8.85 -0.31
CA ILE A 66 -0.97 -8.87 1.12
C ILE A 66 -2.21 -8.78 2.02
N GLY A 67 -3.39 -9.05 1.46
CA GLY A 67 -4.67 -9.06 2.17
C GLY A 67 -5.17 -7.68 2.58
N LEU A 68 -4.66 -6.61 1.95
CA LEU A 68 -5.12 -5.24 2.16
C LEU A 68 -5.94 -4.76 0.96
N ASN A 69 -6.75 -3.72 1.18
CA ASN A 69 -7.37 -2.99 0.09
C ASN A 69 -7.04 -1.49 0.23
N VAL A 70 -7.28 -0.72 -0.83
CA VAL A 70 -7.00 0.73 -0.86
C VAL A 70 -7.74 1.54 0.22
N THR A 71 -8.83 1.02 0.79
CA THR A 71 -9.56 1.67 1.90
C THR A 71 -8.91 1.46 3.27
N LYS A 72 -7.92 0.55 3.40
CA LYS A 72 -7.14 0.38 4.64
C LYS A 72 -5.96 1.36 4.75
N VAL A 73 -5.51 1.92 3.64
CA VAL A 73 -4.37 2.86 3.61
C VAL A 73 -4.87 4.28 3.91
N GLN A 74 -4.22 4.98 4.85
CA GLN A 74 -4.65 6.31 5.32
C GLN A 74 -3.75 7.45 4.84
N CYS A 75 -2.53 7.14 4.40
CA CYS A 75 -1.59 8.12 3.89
C CYS A 75 -0.93 7.58 2.63
N TYR A 76 -1.03 8.35 1.55
CA TYR A 76 -0.40 8.11 0.27
C TYR A 76 0.60 9.23 0.00
N LEU A 77 1.79 8.86 -0.46
CA LEU A 77 2.85 9.78 -0.84
C LEU A 77 3.25 9.50 -2.30
N PRO A 78 2.57 10.10 -3.29
CA PRO A 78 2.98 10.03 -4.68
C PRO A 78 4.30 10.78 -4.91
N THR A 79 5.25 10.13 -5.57
CA THR A 79 6.57 10.71 -5.86
C THR A 79 6.53 11.62 -7.10
N HIS A 80 5.80 11.21 -8.15
CA HIS A 80 5.60 11.95 -9.38
C HIS A 80 4.40 11.41 -10.17
N SER A 81 4.02 12.09 -11.25
CA SER A 81 2.74 11.89 -11.94
C SER A 81 2.69 10.80 -13.01
N HIS A 82 3.69 9.90 -13.10
CA HIS A 82 3.58 8.77 -14.03
C HIS A 82 2.59 7.72 -13.52
N ALA A 83 1.89 7.07 -14.45
CA ALA A 83 0.81 6.13 -14.13
C ALA A 83 1.30 4.91 -13.32
N ASP A 84 2.55 4.49 -13.47
CA ASP A 84 3.15 3.44 -12.66
C ASP A 84 3.45 3.85 -11.21
N HIS A 85 3.21 5.13 -10.86
CA HIS A 85 3.34 5.67 -9.51
C HIS A 85 2.02 6.23 -8.95
N ILE A 86 1.10 6.70 -9.79
CA ILE A 86 -0.18 7.29 -9.33
C ILE A 86 -1.45 6.64 -9.90
N GLY A 87 -1.31 5.69 -10.83
CA GLY A 87 -2.45 5.13 -11.58
C GLY A 87 -3.49 4.41 -10.72
N GLY A 88 -3.15 3.99 -9.50
CA GLY A 88 -4.06 3.36 -8.54
C GLY A 88 -4.77 4.35 -7.63
N LEU A 89 -4.42 5.64 -7.65
CA LEU A 89 -5.02 6.65 -6.79
C LEU A 89 -6.48 6.94 -7.14
N GLU A 90 -6.88 6.75 -8.41
CA GLU A 90 -8.30 6.84 -8.80
C GLU A 90 -9.14 5.81 -8.03
N GLU A 91 -8.74 4.53 -8.05
CA GLU A 91 -9.43 3.48 -7.30
C GLU A 91 -9.42 3.78 -5.80
N ALA A 92 -8.29 4.24 -5.27
CA ALA A 92 -8.20 4.63 -3.86
C ALA A 92 -9.21 5.73 -3.50
N ALA A 93 -9.34 6.76 -4.33
CA ALA A 93 -10.29 7.85 -4.11
C ALA A 93 -11.75 7.38 -4.24
N LEU A 94 -12.08 6.64 -5.31
CA LEU A 94 -13.45 6.19 -5.58
C LEU A 94 -13.91 5.15 -4.55
N ALA A 95 -13.07 4.17 -4.20
CA ALA A 95 -13.39 3.20 -3.17
C ALA A 95 -13.63 3.90 -1.81
N ASN A 96 -12.77 4.84 -1.42
CA ASN A 96 -13.00 5.58 -0.17
C ASN A 96 -14.24 6.49 -0.19
N ARG A 97 -14.70 6.89 -1.38
CA ARG A 97 -15.93 7.67 -1.54
C ARG A 97 -17.19 6.80 -1.47
N TYR A 98 -17.17 5.63 -2.11
CA TYR A 98 -18.38 4.84 -2.36
C TYR A 98 -18.49 3.56 -1.53
N THR A 99 -17.39 2.99 -1.05
CA THR A 99 -17.38 1.71 -0.32
C THR A 99 -16.93 1.83 1.13
N SER A 100 -16.16 2.87 1.46
CA SER A 100 -15.71 3.12 2.83
C SER A 100 -16.72 3.94 3.63
N ASN A 101 -17.16 3.40 4.76
CA ASN A 101 -17.93 4.13 5.78
C ASN A 101 -17.04 4.94 6.75
N SER A 102 -15.74 5.03 6.50
CA SER A 102 -14.81 5.76 7.34
C SER A 102 -15.02 7.28 7.23
N SER A 103 -15.12 7.95 8.37
CA SER A 103 -15.02 9.41 8.49
C SER A 103 -13.61 9.91 8.21
N ASP A 104 -12.61 9.09 8.53
CA ASP A 104 -11.22 9.38 8.23
C ASP A 104 -10.94 9.03 6.77
N LYS A 105 -10.87 10.08 5.96
CA LYS A 105 -10.51 9.98 4.54
C LYS A 105 -8.98 9.89 4.40
N PRO A 106 -8.49 9.13 3.41
CA PRO A 106 -7.06 9.03 3.18
C PRO A 106 -6.49 10.38 2.78
N LYS A 107 -5.27 10.66 3.24
CA LYS A 107 -4.48 11.82 2.82
C LYS A 107 -3.62 11.42 1.62
N MET A 108 -3.62 12.25 0.58
CA MET A 108 -2.67 12.20 -0.53
C MET A 108 -1.80 13.45 -0.39
N ILE A 109 -0.53 13.25 -0.03
CA ILE A 109 0.42 14.32 0.35
C ILE A 109 1.36 14.62 -0.80
#